data_AF-A0A529XBC9-F1
#
_entry.id   AF-A0A529XBC9-F1
#
_cell.length_a   1.000
_cell.length_b   1.000
_cell.length_c   1.000
_cell.angle_alpha   90.00
_cell.angle_beta   90.00
_cell.angle_gamma   90.00
#
_symmetry.space_group_name_H-M   'P 1'
#
loop_
_entity.id
_entity.type
_entity.pdbx_description
1 polymer ?
#
loop_
_entity_poly.entity_id
_entity_poly.type
_entity_poly.pdbx_seq_one_letter_code
_entity_poly.pdbx_strand_id
1 'polypeptide(L)'
;AQAQLTQAEATYQRQKTLLSQGFTTRRDFDSADQALKVAQGSVDAAQSALANAKEDLSYTELKAAAAGVITARQVEAGQVVQAAQTVFTIAEDGDRDAVFNVHETLVAQTPPSPAVTITLLSDPQVRAVGKVREISPAVDTQSGSIRV
;
A
#
# COMPACT_ATOMS: atom_id res chain seq x y z
N ALA A 1 6.56 -30.00 1.96
CA ALA A 1 5.83 -29.93 0.68
C ALA A 1 6.67 -30.39 -0.51
N GLN A 2 7.80 -29.74 -0.85
CA GLN A 2 8.57 -30.07 -2.06
C GLN A 2 9.02 -31.53 -2.15
N ALA A 3 9.57 -32.10 -1.07
CA ALA A 3 10.00 -33.50 -1.04
C ALA A 3 8.83 -34.49 -1.30
N GLN A 4 7.63 -34.16 -0.83
CA GLN A 4 6.43 -34.97 -1.07
C GLN A 4 5.97 -34.87 -2.54
N LEU A 5 6.07 -33.68 -3.14
CA LEU A 5 5.81 -33.50 -4.57
C LEU A 5 6.74 -34.37 -5.42
N THR A 6 8.05 -34.31 -5.16
CA THR A 6 9.04 -35.13 -5.89
C THR A 6 8.76 -36.63 -5.75
N GLN A 7 8.39 -37.10 -4.56
CA GLN A 7 8.00 -38.49 -4.35
C GLN A 7 6.72 -38.86 -5.11
N ALA A 8 5.71 -38.00 -5.10
CA ALA A 8 4.44 -38.21 -5.78
C ALA A 8 4.61 -38.20 -7.32
N GLU A 9 5.43 -37.30 -7.86
CA GLU A 9 5.82 -37.27 -9.27
C GLU A 9 6.49 -38.57 -9.70
N ALA A 10 7.51 -39.02 -8.95
CA ALA A 10 8.19 -40.27 -9.24
C ALA A 10 7.24 -41.48 -9.20
N THR A 11 6.26 -41.46 -8.28
CA THR A 11 5.25 -42.53 -8.16
C THR A 11 4.26 -42.50 -9.32
N TYR A 12 3.77 -41.32 -9.70
CA TYR A 12 2.91 -41.13 -10.86
C TYR A 12 3.56 -41.59 -12.17
N GLN A 13 4.81 -41.19 -12.43
CA GLN A 13 5.52 -41.59 -13.65
C GLN A 13 5.73 -43.10 -13.72
N ARG A 14 6.01 -43.73 -12.58
CA ARG A 14 6.12 -45.20 -12.47
C ARG A 14 4.79 -45.88 -12.81
N GLN A 15 3.69 -45.44 -12.21
CA GLN A 15 2.36 -46.01 -12.49
C GLN A 15 1.90 -45.77 -13.92
N LYS A 16 2.19 -44.59 -14.49
CA LYS A 16 1.92 -44.27 -15.90
C LYS A 16 2.60 -45.24 -16.85
N THR A 17 3.88 -45.52 -16.59
CA THR A 17 4.67 -46.46 -17.39
C THR A 17 4.13 -47.89 -17.26
N LEU A 18 3.89 -48.34 -16.02
CA LEU A 18 3.34 -49.68 -15.77
C LEU A 18 1.94 -49.86 -16.38
N LEU A 19 1.10 -48.83 -16.38
CA LEU A 19 -0.25 -48.89 -16.97
C LEU A 19 -0.17 -49.02 -18.49
N SER A 20 0.73 -48.26 -19.15
CA SER A 20 0.94 -48.36 -20.59
C SER A 20 1.42 -49.75 -21.03
N GLN A 21 2.10 -50.47 -20.14
CA GLN A 21 2.61 -51.82 -20.37
C GLN A 21 1.65 -52.93 -19.87
N GLY A 22 0.51 -52.57 -19.26
CA GLY A 22 -0.46 -53.52 -18.71
C GLY A 22 -0.05 -54.19 -17.39
N PHE A 23 0.96 -53.68 -16.69
CA PHE A 23 1.50 -54.24 -15.44
C PHE A 23 0.89 -53.64 -14.15
N THR A 24 -0.10 -52.76 -14.25
CA THR A 24 -0.80 -52.17 -13.08
C THR A 24 -2.28 -51.94 -13.40
N THR A 25 -3.07 -51.59 -12.38
CA THR A 25 -4.50 -51.31 -12.55
C THR A 25 -4.77 -49.83 -12.80
N ARG A 26 -5.92 -49.53 -13.43
CA ARG A 26 -6.37 -48.14 -13.61
C ARG A 26 -6.58 -47.43 -12.27
N ARG A 27 -7.08 -48.15 -11.26
CA ARG A 27 -7.31 -47.63 -9.90
C ARG A 27 -6.03 -47.12 -9.25
N ASP A 28 -4.94 -47.88 -9.37
CA ASP A 28 -3.66 -47.52 -8.75
C ASP A 28 -3.00 -46.33 -9.47
N PHE A 29 -3.18 -46.23 -10.79
CA PHE A 29 -2.80 -45.04 -11.55
C PHE A 29 -3.59 -43.80 -11.11
N ASP A 30 -4.93 -43.89 -11.03
CA ASP A 30 -5.77 -42.75 -10.65
C ASP A 30 -5.47 -42.30 -9.21
N SER A 31 -5.15 -43.24 -8.30
CA SER A 31 -4.69 -42.92 -6.94
C SER A 31 -3.36 -42.17 -6.93
N ALA A 32 -2.40 -42.56 -7.76
CA ALA A 32 -1.13 -41.85 -7.90
C ALA A 32 -1.29 -40.45 -8.53
N ASP A 33 -2.20 -40.31 -9.51
CA ASP A 33 -2.56 -39.01 -10.10
C ASP A 33 -3.19 -38.06 -9.07
N GLN A 34 -4.10 -38.59 -8.24
CA GLN A 34 -4.70 -37.82 -7.15
C GLN A 34 -3.64 -37.40 -6.12
N ALA A 35 -2.74 -38.30 -5.73
CA ALA A 35 -1.65 -37.99 -4.79
C ALA A 35 -0.71 -36.90 -5.33
N LEU A 36 -0.38 -36.95 -6.63
CA LEU A 36 0.39 -35.91 -7.30
C LEU A 36 -0.30 -34.54 -7.22
N LYS A 37 -1.58 -34.47 -7.58
CA LYS A 37 -2.36 -33.22 -7.53
C LYS A 37 -2.43 -32.63 -6.12
N VAL A 38 -2.62 -33.47 -5.10
CA VAL A 38 -2.60 -33.05 -3.69
C VAL A 38 -1.23 -32.50 -3.29
N ALA A 39 -0.15 -33.16 -3.70
CA ALA A 39 1.20 -32.71 -3.39
C ALA A 39 1.54 -31.38 -4.10
N GLN A 40 1.08 -31.19 -5.34
CA GLN A 40 1.20 -29.92 -6.08
C GLN A 40 0.48 -28.79 -5.33
N GLY A 41 -0.81 -28.98 -4.99
CA GLY A 41 -1.56 -27.97 -4.22
C GLY A 41 -0.93 -27.67 -2.86
N SER A 42 -0.30 -28.65 -2.22
CA SER A 42 0.44 -28.44 -0.96
C SER A 42 1.69 -27.59 -1.14
N VAL A 43 2.39 -27.71 -2.27
CA VAL A 43 3.53 -26.85 -2.61
C VAL A 43 3.05 -25.43 -2.89
N ASP A 44 1.98 -25.26 -3.67
CA ASP A 44 1.43 -23.94 -4.01
C ASP A 44 0.96 -23.19 -2.74
N ALA A 45 0.29 -23.90 -1.83
CA ALA A 45 -0.11 -23.35 -0.53
C ALA A 45 1.10 -22.92 0.32
N ALA A 46 2.15 -23.74 0.37
CA ALA A 46 3.38 -23.42 1.10
C ALA A 46 4.12 -22.23 0.47
N GLN A 47 4.13 -22.12 -0.85
CA GLN A 47 4.71 -20.97 -1.57
C GLN A 47 3.93 -19.69 -1.29
N SER A 48 2.61 -19.76 -1.26
CA SER A 48 1.74 -18.63 -0.90
C SER A 48 1.97 -18.17 0.54
N ALA A 49 2.09 -19.11 1.48
CA ALA A 49 2.43 -18.79 2.87
C ALA A 49 3.82 -18.13 2.99
N LEU A 50 4.80 -18.59 2.20
CA LEU A 50 6.12 -17.96 2.15
C LEU A 50 6.06 -16.55 1.55
N ALA A 51 5.25 -16.33 0.51
CA ALA A 51 5.07 -15.00 -0.08
C ALA A 51 4.48 -14.02 0.94
N ASN A 52 3.43 -14.43 1.67
CA ASN A 52 2.84 -13.62 2.74
C ASN A 52 3.86 -13.31 3.84
N ALA A 53 4.62 -14.30 4.31
CA ALA A 53 5.64 -14.08 5.34
C ALA A 53 6.75 -13.12 4.89
N LYS A 54 7.10 -13.11 3.59
CA LYS A 54 8.05 -12.14 3.02
C LYS A 54 7.46 -10.74 2.97
N GLU A 55 6.19 -10.62 2.62
CA GLU A 55 5.48 -9.33 2.60
C GLU A 55 5.40 -8.74 4.03
N ASP A 56 5.01 -9.56 5.00
CA ASP A 56 4.95 -9.17 6.42
C ASP A 56 6.33 -8.73 6.94
N LEU A 57 7.40 -9.43 6.53
CA LEU A 57 8.77 -9.02 6.86
C LEU A 57 9.11 -7.67 6.21
N SER A 58 8.68 -7.43 4.97
CA SER A 58 8.93 -6.16 4.30
C SER A 58 8.27 -4.98 5.02
N TYR A 59 7.11 -5.18 5.64
CA TYR A 59 6.41 -4.17 6.44
C TYR A 59 7.10 -3.84 7.77
N THR A 60 8.09 -4.64 8.19
CA THR A 60 8.94 -4.28 9.34
C THR A 60 9.93 -3.15 9.02
N GLU A 61 10.20 -2.94 7.74
CA GLU A 61 10.98 -1.79 7.25
C GLU A 61 10.02 -0.68 6.79
N LEU A 62 9.88 0.37 7.60
CA LEU A 62 9.06 1.52 7.23
C LEU A 62 9.79 2.37 6.17
N LYS A 63 9.30 2.30 4.92
CA LYS A 63 9.82 3.08 3.77
C LYS A 63 8.87 4.23 3.45
N ALA A 64 9.44 5.39 3.14
CA ALA A 64 8.65 6.54 2.67
C ALA A 64 8.12 6.28 1.25
N ALA A 65 6.85 6.58 1.01
CA ALA A 65 6.22 6.40 -0.31
C ALA A 65 6.71 7.44 -1.35
N ALA A 66 7.17 8.60 -0.89
CA ALA A 66 7.67 9.69 -1.71
C ALA A 66 8.85 10.39 -1.02
N ALA A 67 9.61 11.16 -1.81
CA ALA A 67 10.64 12.05 -1.28
C ALA A 67 10.01 13.17 -0.45
N GLY A 68 10.68 13.59 0.62
CA GLY A 68 10.15 14.61 1.51
C GLY A 68 10.97 14.77 2.77
N VAL A 69 10.46 15.58 3.69
CA VAL A 69 11.09 15.88 4.98
C VAL A 69 10.21 15.38 6.12
N ILE A 70 10.83 14.69 7.09
CA ILE A 70 10.12 14.26 8.31
C ILE A 70 9.78 15.50 9.14
N THR A 71 8.49 15.74 9.36
CA THR A 71 7.97 16.88 10.15
C THR A 71 7.66 16.50 11.59
N ALA A 72 7.36 15.23 11.84
CA ALA A 72 7.13 14.71 13.18
C ALA A 72 7.66 13.27 13.32
N ARG A 73 8.23 12.98 14.49
CA ARG A 73 8.58 11.64 14.95
C ARG A 73 7.78 11.34 16.20
N GLN A 74 7.05 10.22 16.18
CA GLN A 74 6.10 9.86 17.25
C GLN A 74 6.55 8.63 18.06
N VAL A 75 7.71 8.05 17.74
CA VAL A 75 8.28 6.90 18.45
C VAL A 75 9.79 7.03 18.58
N GLU A 76 10.35 6.33 19.55
CA GLU A 76 11.79 6.26 19.80
C GLU A 76 12.37 4.88 19.47
N ALA A 77 13.69 4.84 19.24
CA ALA A 77 14.38 3.58 18.98
C ALA A 77 14.23 2.60 20.16
N GLY A 78 13.88 1.34 19.86
CA GLY A 78 13.63 0.30 20.86
C GLY A 78 12.20 0.25 21.39
N GLN A 79 11.33 1.19 20.99
CA GLN A 79 9.91 1.13 21.32
C GLN A 79 9.20 0.08 20.44
N VAL A 80 8.33 -0.72 21.07
CA VAL A 80 7.44 -1.64 20.36
C VAL A 80 6.24 -0.86 19.84
N VAL A 81 6.00 -0.94 18.54
CA VAL A 81 4.89 -0.27 17.85
C VAL A 81 3.84 -1.29 17.42
N GLN A 82 2.58 -0.89 17.40
CA GLN A 82 1.48 -1.73 16.91
C GLN A 82 1.22 -1.46 15.42
N ALA A 83 0.56 -2.41 14.75
CA ALA A 83 0.09 -2.20 13.38
C ALA A 83 -0.83 -0.97 13.30
N ALA A 84 -0.74 -0.23 12.18
CA ALA A 84 -1.48 1.01 11.92
C ALA A 84 -1.19 2.18 12.88
N GLN A 85 -0.19 2.07 13.76
CA GLN A 85 0.28 3.19 14.55
C GLN A 85 1.15 4.12 13.70
N THR A 86 0.87 5.43 13.72
CA THR A 86 1.72 6.42 13.06
C THR A 86 3.06 6.55 13.81
N VAL A 87 4.15 6.49 13.05
CA VAL A 87 5.54 6.50 13.56
C VAL A 87 6.25 7.78 13.11
N PHE A 88 6.08 8.15 11.84
CA PHE A 88 6.63 9.37 11.25
C PHE A 88 5.57 10.08 10.42
N THR A 89 5.62 11.41 10.44
CA THR A 89 4.88 12.26 9.49
C THR A 89 5.88 12.87 8.53
N ILE A 90 5.62 12.75 7.23
CA ILE A 90 6.47 13.27 6.16
C ILE A 90 5.69 14.35 5.43
N ALA A 91 6.32 15.51 5.22
CA ALA A 91 5.87 16.48 4.23
C ALA A 91 6.56 16.15 2.91
N GLU A 92 5.76 15.77 1.91
CA GLU A 92 6.26 15.43 0.57
C GLU A 92 6.90 16.65 -0.10
N ASP A 93 7.97 16.41 -0.85
CA ASP A 93 8.59 17.43 -1.67
C ASP A 93 7.79 17.62 -2.96
N GLY A 94 7.43 18.87 -3.28
CA GLY A 94 6.66 19.18 -4.48
C GLY A 94 5.83 20.45 -4.36
N ASP A 95 4.71 20.47 -5.08
CA ASP A 95 3.76 21.57 -5.05
C ASP A 95 3.20 21.73 -3.63
N ARG A 96 3.13 22.99 -3.19
CA ARG A 96 2.67 23.34 -1.85
C ARG A 96 1.32 24.03 -1.93
N ASP A 97 0.39 23.56 -1.12
CA ASP A 97 -0.89 24.20 -0.95
C ASP A 97 -0.79 25.28 0.15
N ALA A 98 -1.20 26.49 -0.19
CA ALA A 98 -1.41 27.54 0.77
C ALA A 98 -2.90 27.58 1.11
N VAL A 99 -3.23 27.30 2.37
CA VAL A 99 -4.61 27.26 2.86
C VAL A 99 -4.90 28.54 3.62
N PHE A 100 -5.93 29.25 3.21
CA PHE A 100 -6.38 30.49 3.83
C PHE A 100 -7.80 30.32 4.37
N ASN A 101 -8.03 30.80 5.59
CA ASN A 101 -9.38 30.97 6.12
C ASN A 101 -9.78 32.43 5.87
N VAL A 102 -10.74 32.63 4.98
CA VAL A 102 -11.22 33.96 4.57
C VAL A 102 -12.66 34.15 4.99
N HIS A 103 -13.06 35.38 5.33
CA HIS A 103 -14.46 35.67 5.65
C HIS A 103 -15.34 35.46 4.42
N GLU A 104 -16.52 34.87 4.63
CA GLU A 104 -17.47 34.51 3.56
C GLU A 104 -17.86 35.68 2.65
N THR A 105 -17.96 36.90 3.21
CA THR A 105 -18.29 38.11 2.45
C THR A 105 -17.27 38.46 1.37
N LEU A 106 -16.00 38.09 1.55
CA LEU A 106 -14.93 38.31 0.57
C LEU A 106 -14.95 37.25 -0.54
N VAL A 107 -15.33 36.00 -0.21
CA VAL A 107 -15.44 34.91 -1.18
C VAL A 107 -16.61 35.15 -2.14
N ALA A 108 -17.76 35.61 -1.63
CA ALA A 108 -18.94 35.90 -2.44
C ALA A 108 -18.73 37.00 -3.50
N GLN A 109 -17.71 37.85 -3.33
CA GLN A 109 -17.39 38.97 -4.23
C GLN A 109 -16.22 38.66 -5.18
N THR A 110 -15.60 37.48 -5.06
CA THR A 110 -14.37 37.13 -5.78
C THR A 110 -14.68 36.23 -6.98
N PRO A 111 -14.17 36.53 -8.20
CA PRO A 111 -14.37 35.67 -9.37
C PRO A 111 -13.73 34.29 -9.17
N PRO A 112 -14.22 33.22 -9.82
CA PRO A 112 -13.86 31.83 -9.54
C PRO A 112 -12.42 31.41 -9.86
N SER A 113 -11.58 32.30 -10.40
CA SER A 113 -10.16 31.99 -10.68
C SER A 113 -9.27 33.25 -10.70
N PRO A 114 -9.08 33.95 -9.57
CA PRO A 114 -8.12 35.03 -9.51
C PRO A 114 -6.70 34.44 -9.42
N ALA A 115 -5.74 35.02 -10.13
CA ALA A 115 -4.34 34.85 -9.78
C ALA A 115 -4.11 35.53 -8.43
N VAL A 116 -3.72 34.77 -7.40
CA VAL A 116 -3.51 35.29 -6.05
C VAL A 116 -2.02 35.43 -5.81
N THR A 117 -1.59 36.58 -5.30
CA THR A 117 -0.22 36.76 -4.82
C THR A 117 -0.17 36.41 -3.34
N ILE A 118 0.53 35.35 -3.02
CA ILE A 118 0.77 34.87 -1.67
C ILE A 118 2.09 35.46 -1.20
N THR A 119 2.11 36.03 0.00
CA THR A 119 3.33 36.58 0.61
C THR A 119 3.52 35.94 1.97
N LEU A 120 4.75 35.57 2.32
CA LEU A 120 5.04 34.99 3.62
C LEU A 120 4.96 36.08 4.70
N LEU A 121 4.20 35.85 5.76
CA LEU A 121 4.02 36.85 6.83
C LEU A 121 5.34 37.16 7.55
N SER A 122 6.18 36.15 7.72
CA SER A 122 7.48 36.27 8.38
C SER A 122 8.54 36.96 7.50
N ASP A 123 8.38 36.92 6.17
CA ASP A 123 9.28 37.59 5.23
C ASP A 123 8.50 38.09 3.99
N PRO A 124 8.16 39.39 3.95
CA PRO A 124 7.42 39.98 2.84
C PRO A 124 8.14 39.99 1.48
N GLN A 125 9.43 39.65 1.43
CA GLN A 125 10.18 39.48 0.18
C GLN A 125 9.88 38.14 -0.49
N VAL A 126 9.45 37.14 0.26
CA VAL A 126 9.06 35.83 -0.28
C VAL A 126 7.63 35.92 -0.80
N ARG A 127 7.51 35.99 -2.13
CA ARG A 127 6.24 36.07 -2.85
C ARG A 127 6.08 34.89 -3.80
N ALA A 128 4.87 34.35 -3.86
CA ALA A 128 4.49 33.30 -4.80
C ALA A 128 3.18 33.70 -5.50
N VAL A 129 3.05 33.36 -6.78
CA VAL A 129 1.79 33.52 -7.51
C VAL A 129 1.12 32.15 -7.58
N GLY A 130 -0.09 32.06 -7.04
CA GLY A 130 -0.90 30.85 -7.01
C GLY A 130 -2.22 31.01 -7.76
N LYS A 131 -2.89 29.88 -7.99
CA LYS A 131 -4.27 29.83 -8.49
C LYS A 131 -5.13 29.17 -7.41
N VAL A 132 -6.35 29.65 -7.23
CA VAL A 132 -7.32 29.02 -6.34
C VAL A 132 -7.72 27.67 -6.95
N ARG A 133 -7.41 26.58 -6.25
CA ARG A 133 -7.75 25.22 -6.68
C ARG A 133 -9.12 24.79 -6.16
N GLU A 134 -9.44 25.17 -4.93
CA GLU A 134 -10.63 24.71 -4.23
C GLU A 134 -11.14 25.80 -3.29
N ILE A 135 -12.46 25.94 -3.18
CA ILE A 135 -13.13 26.75 -2.16
C ILE A 135 -14.06 25.80 -1.43
N SER A 136 -13.86 25.61 -0.14
CA SER A 136 -14.71 24.73 0.67
C SER A 136 -16.14 25.29 0.71
N PRO A 137 -17.17 24.48 0.41
CA PRO A 137 -18.56 24.93 0.48
C PRO A 137 -19.09 25.03 1.92
N ALA A 138 -18.33 24.52 2.89
CA ALA A 138 -18.68 24.54 4.30
C ALA A 138 -18.07 25.75 5.00
N VAL A 139 -18.92 26.52 5.68
CA VAL A 139 -18.52 27.62 6.55
C VAL A 139 -18.23 27.04 7.93
N ASP A 140 -17.08 27.37 8.51
CA ASP A 140 -16.81 27.08 9.92
C ASP A 140 -17.74 27.94 10.78
N THR A 141 -18.66 27.29 11.50
CA THR A 141 -19.69 27.94 12.31
C THR A 141 -19.15 28.65 13.54
N GLN A 142 -17.90 28.36 13.95
CA GLN A 142 -17.26 28.98 15.10
C GLN A 142 -16.49 30.25 14.71
N SER A 143 -15.92 30.30 13.50
CA SER A 143 -15.12 31.43 13.02
C SER A 143 -15.79 32.28 11.93
N GLY A 144 -16.87 31.79 11.32
CA GLY A 144 -17.53 32.43 10.18
C GLY A 144 -16.64 32.53 8.94
N SER A 145 -15.66 31.63 8.82
CA SER A 145 -14.67 31.62 7.75
C SER A 145 -14.86 30.45 6.79
N ILE A 146 -14.44 30.66 5.55
CA ILE A 146 -14.40 29.67 4.47
C ILE A 146 -12.94 29.35 4.17
N ARG A 147 -12.63 28.06 4.03
CA ARG A 147 -11.31 27.57 3.66
C ARG A 147 -11.12 27.63 2.13
N VAL A 148 -10.08 28.32 1.69
CA VAL A 148 -9.68 28.53 0.28
C VAL A 148 -8.22 28.17 0.09
#